data_AF-A0A9P1ABJ0-F1
#
_entry.id   AF-A0A9P1ABJ0-F1
#
_cell.length_a   1.000
_cell.length_b   1.000
_cell.length_c   1.000
_cell.angle_alpha   90.00
_cell.angle_beta   90.00
_cell.angle_gamma   90.00
#
_symmetry.space_group_name_H-M   'P 1'
#
loop_
_entity.id
_entity.type
_entity.pdbx_description
1 polymer ?
#
loop_
_entity_poly.entity_id
_entity_poly.type
_entity_poly.pdbx_seq_one_letter_code
_entity_poly.pdbx_strand_id
1 'polypeptide(L)'
;MRSAAAFLASITVLFHVSHGGILDRSCGRRRVGYITSWGKHPFRDDQAEKLTHLVFAFFVVDSDGSVTLEGDAAKQRLEHVKEVASRHPDLKLLYAVGGWENSQYFSVLTADHSRRSILIANLVKAIRVYGFDGVDIDWEYPVTGGAVEGTPADRRNYVSLMRELRNELRDLETDTGKSYLISFAGAAGHWVLKPGYDLQQLMKTAGAVEFAMPKKFSGRMNVHATMKDYSCQIKATNKINMGVPFYGRFWKNVGDAVDSSDDMWRTATATNSEGTKFEGGDVQWRDLHEKFDATKTKFHSGSKTPFIWIPEQKTFVGYENADSLKHKVEYIVENNLGGLMIWAIDFDDDQGTLLNAATSDSLCATSTKSFNYKCSPVDDKRWWTYDDNEELAGMCGKSAPLIEGYYPVCDPDDPGHACCGKYGYCGSGAEFCSCPECIDYGTDPSLILKEPVKPSQKITWYTADAGEGKRGRCGRDVPPMEGEAPTCNPDDANAHCCSNGGYCGNTKEHCECIGCVDFSKQRDFKYKPLEWWTFSENPANVGRCGYDAPRLSTGKIPKCDPDSESFCCSNSGYCGKGEQYCTCLGCVDFKANPGYEY
;
A
#
# COMPACT_ATOMS: atom_id res chain seq x y z
N MET A 1 -16.03 12.91 8.67
CA MET A 1 -15.02 13.70 7.93
C MET A 1 -14.23 12.74 7.04
N ARG A 2 -14.15 13.02 5.73
CA ARG A 2 -13.12 12.52 4.80
C ARG A 2 -12.47 13.78 4.22
N SER A 3 -11.15 13.81 4.09
CA SER A 3 -10.44 14.99 3.54
C SER A 3 -10.75 15.15 2.05
N ALA A 4 -11.04 16.37 1.60
CA ALA A 4 -11.25 16.70 0.19
C ALA A 4 -9.94 17.16 -0.45
N ALA A 5 -8.92 16.30 -0.38
CA ALA A 5 -7.71 16.47 -1.15
C ALA A 5 -8.02 16.20 -2.63
N ALA A 6 -7.97 17.22 -3.47
CA ALA A 6 -8.27 17.07 -4.89
C ALA A 6 -7.09 16.44 -5.63
N PHE A 7 -7.10 15.11 -5.75
CA PHE A 7 -6.25 14.40 -6.70
C PHE A 7 -7.08 13.83 -7.84
N LEU A 8 -6.83 14.34 -9.04
CA LEU A 8 -7.27 13.76 -10.31
C LEU A 8 -6.38 12.57 -10.67
N ALA A 9 -6.53 11.53 -9.86
CA ALA A 9 -5.85 10.25 -10.01
C ALA A 9 -6.56 9.33 -11.01
N SER A 10 -7.07 9.89 -12.12
CA SER A 10 -7.60 9.11 -13.24
C SER A 10 -6.47 8.54 -14.11
N ILE A 11 -5.69 7.62 -13.53
CA ILE A 11 -4.38 7.21 -14.04
C ILE A 11 -4.48 5.92 -14.89
N THR A 12 -5.39 5.85 -15.87
CA THR A 12 -5.51 4.67 -16.75
C THR A 12 -4.19 4.35 -17.49
N VAL A 13 -3.58 3.22 -17.12
CA VAL A 13 -2.13 2.93 -17.25
C VAL A 13 -1.67 2.38 -18.63
N LEU A 14 -2.37 2.68 -19.74
CA LEU A 14 -2.47 1.78 -20.93
C LEU A 14 -1.19 1.07 -21.44
N PHE A 15 -1.27 -0.24 -21.68
CA PHE A 15 -0.14 -1.09 -22.08
C PHE A 15 -0.28 -1.69 -23.49
N HIS A 16 0.84 -2.10 -24.10
CA HIS A 16 0.91 -2.62 -25.47
C HIS A 16 1.86 -3.84 -25.58
N VAL A 17 1.52 -4.79 -26.46
CA VAL A 17 2.40 -5.88 -26.91
C VAL A 17 2.17 -6.10 -28.40
N SER A 18 3.21 -5.90 -29.22
CA SER A 18 3.27 -6.41 -30.60
C SER A 18 4.32 -7.52 -30.71
N HIS A 19 4.11 -8.47 -31.61
CA HIS A 19 5.16 -9.35 -32.14
C HIS A 19 5.47 -8.94 -33.58
N GLY A 20 5.99 -7.73 -33.73
CA GLY A 20 6.24 -7.11 -35.03
C GLY A 20 6.59 -5.63 -34.85
N GLY A 21 7.69 -5.19 -35.45
CA GLY A 21 8.22 -3.85 -35.22
C GLY A 21 7.73 -2.81 -36.23
N ILE A 22 6.61 -2.14 -35.92
CA ILE A 22 6.34 -0.78 -36.42
C ILE A 22 6.10 0.12 -35.21
N LEU A 23 7.21 0.53 -34.59
CA LEU A 23 7.25 1.73 -33.78
C LEU A 23 7.51 2.91 -34.75
N ASP A 24 6.81 4.03 -34.55
CA ASP A 24 7.33 5.33 -34.98
C ASP A 24 8.74 5.46 -34.39
N ARG A 25 9.73 5.58 -35.29
CA ARG A 25 11.15 5.53 -34.95
C ARG A 25 11.67 6.82 -34.30
N SER A 26 10.84 7.84 -34.14
CA SER A 26 11.20 9.08 -33.45
C SER A 26 10.93 9.01 -31.94
N CYS A 27 9.71 8.64 -31.53
CA CYS A 27 9.21 8.95 -30.19
C CYS A 27 9.33 7.79 -29.18
N GLY A 28 9.13 6.55 -29.61
CA GLY A 28 9.16 5.35 -28.75
C GLY A 28 8.08 5.23 -27.67
N ARG A 29 7.42 6.34 -27.31
CA ARG A 29 6.33 6.42 -26.33
C ARG A 29 4.96 6.57 -27.00
N ARG A 30 3.93 6.11 -26.29
CA ARG A 30 2.54 6.09 -26.75
C ARG A 30 1.81 7.36 -26.33
N ARG A 31 1.03 7.88 -27.24
CA ARG A 31 0.01 8.92 -27.02
C ARG A 31 -1.33 8.24 -27.26
N VAL A 32 -2.05 7.91 -26.19
CA VAL A 32 -3.34 7.19 -26.24
C VAL A 32 -4.44 8.17 -25.88
N GLY A 33 -5.46 8.31 -26.73
CA GLY A 33 -6.65 9.10 -26.43
C GLY A 33 -7.89 8.22 -26.29
N TYR A 34 -8.70 8.45 -25.27
CA TYR A 34 -10.08 7.94 -25.25
C TYR A 34 -11.00 8.96 -25.91
N ILE A 35 -12.02 8.50 -26.63
CA ILE A 35 -13.10 9.35 -27.14
C ILE A 35 -14.44 8.71 -26.78
N THR A 36 -15.33 9.51 -26.19
CA THR A 36 -16.59 9.00 -25.64
C THR A 36 -17.64 8.75 -26.72
N SER A 37 -18.42 7.68 -26.64
CA SER A 37 -19.44 7.32 -27.64
C SER A 37 -20.70 8.18 -27.56
N TRP A 38 -20.93 8.83 -26.42
CA TRP A 38 -21.98 9.82 -26.14
C TRP A 38 -21.53 11.28 -26.36
N GLY A 39 -20.25 11.52 -26.66
CA GLY A 39 -19.68 12.85 -26.84
C GLY A 39 -20.22 13.60 -28.05
N LYS A 40 -20.30 14.94 -27.94
CA LYS A 40 -20.91 15.80 -28.97
C LYS A 40 -19.89 16.49 -29.90
N HIS A 41 -18.66 16.69 -29.44
CA HIS A 41 -17.60 17.35 -30.22
C HIS A 41 -16.97 16.36 -31.21
N PRO A 42 -16.85 16.70 -32.51
CA PRO A 42 -16.33 15.77 -33.52
C PRO A 42 -14.83 15.51 -33.30
N PHE A 43 -14.39 14.29 -33.61
CA PHE A 43 -12.96 13.98 -33.71
C PHE A 43 -12.37 14.68 -34.95
N ARG A 44 -11.11 15.12 -34.88
CA ARG A 44 -10.46 15.93 -35.92
C ARG A 44 -9.09 15.42 -36.30
N ASP A 45 -8.64 15.77 -37.50
CA ASP A 45 -7.30 15.44 -38.00
C ASP A 45 -6.18 15.98 -37.11
N ASP A 46 -6.27 17.23 -36.66
CA ASP A 46 -5.29 17.85 -35.75
C ASP A 46 -5.26 17.23 -34.34
N GLN A 47 -6.23 16.36 -34.02
CA GLN A 47 -6.21 15.50 -32.84
C GLN A 47 -5.62 14.12 -33.16
N ALA A 48 -5.96 13.55 -34.33
CA ALA A 48 -5.45 12.27 -34.81
C ALA A 48 -3.93 12.28 -35.02
N GLU A 49 -3.37 13.35 -35.63
CA GLU A 49 -1.92 13.54 -35.85
C GLU A 49 -1.10 13.48 -34.57
N LYS A 50 -1.70 13.87 -33.43
CA LYS A 50 -1.06 13.91 -32.11
C LYS A 50 -1.17 12.57 -31.37
N LEU A 51 -1.95 11.61 -31.87
CA LEU A 51 -2.19 10.33 -31.23
C LEU A 51 -1.45 9.18 -31.94
N THR A 52 -1.18 8.13 -31.16
CA THR A 52 -0.64 6.85 -31.65
C THR A 52 -1.70 5.75 -31.57
N HIS A 53 -2.60 5.87 -30.59
CA HIS A 53 -3.74 4.99 -30.40
C HIS A 53 -4.96 5.85 -30.02
N LEU A 54 -6.14 5.49 -30.51
CA LEU A 54 -7.42 6.04 -30.11
C LEU A 54 -8.31 4.90 -29.62
N VAL A 55 -8.96 5.07 -28.46
CA VAL A 55 -9.86 4.09 -27.86
C VAL A 55 -11.27 4.66 -27.87
N PHE A 56 -12.17 4.02 -28.62
CA PHE A 56 -13.58 4.40 -28.68
C PHE A 56 -14.34 3.78 -27.49
N ALA A 57 -14.80 4.61 -26.56
CA ALA A 57 -15.34 4.18 -25.27
C ALA A 57 -16.81 4.61 -25.10
N PHE A 58 -17.79 3.73 -24.85
CA PHE A 58 -17.71 2.28 -24.65
C PHE A 58 -18.68 1.53 -25.56
N PHE A 59 -18.34 0.27 -25.81
CA PHE A 59 -19.29 -0.78 -26.16
C PHE A 59 -19.82 -1.40 -24.85
N VAL A 60 -21.11 -1.73 -24.84
CA VAL A 60 -21.78 -2.34 -23.68
C VAL A 60 -21.56 -3.85 -23.70
N VAL A 61 -21.44 -4.46 -22.52
CA VAL A 61 -21.46 -5.91 -22.31
C VAL A 61 -22.76 -6.27 -21.60
N ASP A 62 -23.52 -7.25 -22.09
CA ASP A 62 -24.71 -7.77 -21.41
C ASP A 62 -24.41 -9.10 -20.69
N SER A 63 -25.31 -9.48 -19.78
CA SER A 63 -25.40 -10.69 -18.98
C SER A 63 -25.28 -12.02 -19.74
N ASP A 64 -25.55 -12.04 -21.05
CA ASP A 64 -25.37 -13.21 -21.93
C ASP A 64 -23.95 -13.29 -22.55
N GLY A 65 -23.12 -12.26 -22.36
CA GLY A 65 -21.80 -12.11 -22.96
C GLY A 65 -21.82 -11.50 -24.37
N SER A 66 -22.93 -10.91 -24.79
CA SER A 66 -22.98 -10.07 -26.00
C SER A 66 -22.23 -8.75 -25.82
N VAL A 67 -21.78 -8.17 -26.93
CA VAL A 67 -20.99 -6.93 -26.99
C VAL A 67 -21.62 -6.03 -28.06
N THR A 68 -22.08 -4.84 -27.68
CA THR A 68 -22.95 -3.99 -28.53
C THR A 68 -22.52 -2.52 -28.52
N LEU A 69 -22.87 -1.80 -29.59
CA LEU A 69 -22.81 -0.33 -29.62
C LEU A 69 -24.22 0.23 -29.66
N GLU A 70 -24.65 0.84 -28.56
CA GLU A 70 -26.02 1.28 -28.35
C GLU A 70 -26.29 2.69 -28.87
N GLY A 71 -27.49 2.90 -29.42
CA GLY A 71 -27.92 4.19 -29.97
C GLY A 71 -27.31 4.55 -31.32
N ASP A 72 -28.11 5.18 -32.19
CA ASP A 72 -27.66 5.51 -33.56
C ASP A 72 -26.69 6.71 -33.59
N ALA A 73 -26.75 7.60 -32.59
CA ALA A 73 -25.79 8.68 -32.43
C ALA A 73 -24.36 8.15 -32.19
N ALA A 74 -24.22 7.09 -31.37
CA ALA A 74 -22.93 6.47 -31.09
C ALA A 74 -22.37 5.75 -32.33
N LYS A 75 -23.23 5.10 -33.13
CA LYS A 75 -22.86 4.49 -34.42
C LYS A 75 -22.40 5.54 -35.43
N GLN A 76 -23.15 6.63 -35.60
CA GLN A 76 -22.76 7.76 -36.45
C GLN A 76 -21.43 8.37 -36.02
N ARG A 77 -21.21 8.51 -34.70
CA ARG A 77 -19.95 8.98 -34.13
C ARG A 77 -18.80 8.01 -34.39
N LEU A 78 -19.01 6.70 -34.32
CA LEU A 78 -17.99 5.71 -34.66
C LEU A 78 -17.61 5.78 -36.14
N GLU A 79 -18.59 5.91 -37.06
CA GLU A 79 -18.27 6.05 -38.49
C GLU A 79 -17.52 7.35 -38.79
N HIS A 80 -17.85 8.48 -38.15
CA HIS A 80 -17.04 9.71 -38.22
C HIS A 80 -15.62 9.50 -37.69
N VAL A 81 -15.46 8.84 -36.54
CA VAL A 81 -14.13 8.51 -35.97
C VAL A 81 -13.32 7.63 -36.91
N LYS A 82 -13.95 6.66 -37.58
CA LYS A 82 -13.32 5.80 -38.59
C LYS A 82 -12.96 6.57 -39.87
N GLU A 83 -13.79 7.52 -40.31
CA GLU A 83 -13.49 8.39 -41.45
C GLU A 83 -12.24 9.23 -41.19
N VAL A 84 -12.11 9.83 -40.00
CA VAL A 84 -10.87 10.52 -39.59
C VAL A 84 -9.71 9.52 -39.51
N ALA A 85 -9.84 8.43 -38.74
CA ALA A 85 -8.75 7.46 -38.57
C ALA A 85 -8.24 6.85 -39.88
N SER A 86 -9.12 6.68 -40.89
CA SER A 86 -8.73 6.17 -42.22
C SER A 86 -7.71 7.06 -42.96
N ARG A 87 -7.60 8.33 -42.57
CA ARG A 87 -6.66 9.31 -43.13
C ARG A 87 -5.32 9.36 -42.36
N HIS A 88 -5.23 8.69 -41.21
CA HIS A 88 -4.05 8.65 -40.33
C HIS A 88 -3.59 7.18 -40.12
N PRO A 89 -2.95 6.54 -41.11
CA PRO A 89 -2.73 5.08 -41.14
C PRO A 89 -1.86 4.52 -40.01
N ASP A 90 -1.05 5.36 -39.35
CA ASP A 90 -0.25 4.97 -38.20
C ASP A 90 -1.05 4.96 -36.88
N LEU A 91 -2.18 5.68 -36.80
CA LEU A 91 -3.09 5.64 -35.65
C LEU A 91 -3.69 4.23 -35.51
N LYS A 92 -3.69 3.69 -34.29
CA LYS A 92 -4.36 2.41 -33.99
C LYS A 92 -5.71 2.65 -33.32
N LEU A 93 -6.78 2.14 -33.91
CA LEU A 93 -8.14 2.34 -33.43
C LEU A 93 -8.61 1.11 -32.65
N LEU A 94 -8.76 1.25 -31.33
CA LEU A 94 -9.35 0.24 -30.44
C LEU A 94 -10.77 0.68 -30.05
N TYR A 95 -11.51 -0.25 -29.46
CA TYR A 95 -12.73 0.06 -28.70
C TYR A 95 -12.59 -0.48 -27.27
N ALA A 96 -13.20 0.21 -26.32
CA ALA A 96 -13.29 -0.25 -24.94
C ALA A 96 -14.64 -0.90 -24.64
N VAL A 97 -14.63 -1.91 -23.78
CA VAL A 97 -15.84 -2.51 -23.18
C VAL A 97 -15.84 -2.32 -21.68
N GLY A 98 -17.00 -1.95 -21.11
CA GLY A 98 -17.14 -1.74 -19.68
C GLY A 98 -17.12 -0.26 -19.27
N GLY A 99 -16.17 0.11 -18.42
CA GLY A 99 -16.15 1.34 -17.65
C GLY A 99 -17.13 1.27 -16.47
N TRP A 100 -17.13 2.34 -15.67
CA TRP A 100 -17.83 2.48 -14.39
C TRP A 100 -19.26 1.90 -14.35
N GLU A 101 -20.08 2.21 -15.34
CA GLU A 101 -21.51 1.83 -15.39
C GLU A 101 -21.81 0.51 -16.14
N ASN A 102 -20.84 -0.08 -16.87
CA ASN A 102 -21.06 -1.31 -17.68
C ASN A 102 -20.21 -2.51 -17.23
N SER A 103 -19.61 -2.45 -16.04
CA SER A 103 -18.70 -3.48 -15.52
C SER A 103 -19.39 -4.63 -14.76
N GLN A 104 -20.70 -4.54 -14.51
CA GLN A 104 -21.47 -5.40 -13.61
C GLN A 104 -21.48 -6.89 -13.96
N TYR A 105 -21.28 -7.26 -15.23
CA TYR A 105 -21.35 -8.66 -15.68
C TYR A 105 -20.00 -9.37 -15.76
N PHE A 106 -18.86 -8.67 -15.69
CA PHE A 106 -17.54 -9.30 -15.86
C PHE A 106 -17.25 -10.40 -14.84
N SER A 107 -17.59 -10.22 -13.56
CA SER A 107 -17.38 -11.26 -12.52
C SER A 107 -18.13 -12.56 -12.88
N VAL A 108 -19.41 -12.43 -13.24
CA VAL A 108 -20.30 -13.56 -13.57
C VAL A 108 -19.97 -14.21 -14.92
N LEU A 109 -19.53 -13.43 -15.91
CA LEU A 109 -19.14 -13.93 -17.23
C LEU A 109 -17.78 -14.63 -17.21
N THR A 110 -16.81 -14.10 -16.45
CA THR A 110 -15.45 -14.66 -16.41
C THR A 110 -15.32 -15.89 -15.49
N ALA A 111 -16.22 -16.06 -14.51
CA ALA A 111 -16.18 -17.18 -13.57
C ALA A 111 -16.46 -18.57 -14.21
N ASP A 112 -17.31 -18.63 -15.23
CA ASP A 112 -17.56 -19.87 -16.00
C ASP A 112 -16.76 -19.88 -17.31
N HIS A 113 -16.25 -21.04 -17.72
CA HIS A 113 -15.53 -21.19 -18.98
C HIS A 113 -16.45 -20.95 -20.18
N SER A 114 -17.68 -21.47 -20.17
CA SER A 114 -18.59 -21.40 -21.32
C SER A 114 -19.02 -19.95 -21.58
N ARG A 115 -19.41 -19.22 -20.52
CA ARG A 115 -19.72 -17.79 -20.57
C ARG A 115 -18.52 -16.95 -20.99
N ARG A 116 -17.32 -17.25 -20.48
CA ARG A 116 -16.09 -16.52 -20.84
C ARG A 116 -15.73 -16.73 -22.32
N SER A 117 -15.90 -17.94 -22.86
CA SER A 117 -15.74 -18.21 -24.30
C SER A 117 -16.76 -17.45 -25.15
N ILE A 118 -18.02 -17.33 -24.72
CA ILE A 118 -19.05 -16.53 -25.42
C ILE A 118 -18.67 -15.05 -25.44
N LEU A 119 -18.27 -14.49 -24.29
CA LEU A 119 -17.79 -13.11 -24.20
C LEU A 119 -16.60 -12.86 -25.13
N ILE A 120 -15.57 -13.72 -25.07
CA ILE A 120 -14.38 -13.60 -25.93
C ILE A 120 -14.75 -13.66 -27.41
N ALA A 121 -15.61 -14.60 -27.83
CA ALA A 121 -16.07 -14.70 -29.20
C ALA A 121 -16.80 -13.44 -29.68
N ASN A 122 -17.59 -12.79 -28.81
CA ASN A 122 -18.25 -11.51 -29.14
C ASN A 122 -17.27 -10.32 -29.18
N LEU A 123 -16.21 -10.30 -28.36
CA LEU A 123 -15.12 -9.31 -28.48
C LEU A 123 -14.37 -9.46 -29.82
N VAL A 124 -13.95 -10.68 -30.17
CA VAL A 124 -13.29 -10.98 -31.45
C VAL A 124 -14.20 -10.66 -32.65
N LYS A 125 -15.51 -10.90 -32.51
CA LYS A 125 -16.53 -10.51 -33.50
C LYS A 125 -16.66 -8.99 -33.64
N ALA A 126 -16.62 -8.21 -32.57
CA ALA A 126 -16.64 -6.74 -32.65
C ALA A 126 -15.43 -6.20 -33.42
N ILE A 127 -14.23 -6.73 -33.16
CA ILE A 127 -13.02 -6.43 -33.94
C ILE A 127 -13.24 -6.71 -35.44
N ARG A 128 -13.75 -7.91 -35.78
CA ARG A 128 -14.03 -8.32 -37.18
C ARG A 128 -15.08 -7.43 -37.85
N VAL A 129 -16.16 -7.05 -37.16
CA VAL A 129 -17.31 -6.33 -37.73
C VAL A 129 -17.03 -4.83 -37.92
N TYR A 130 -16.40 -4.18 -36.94
CA TYR A 130 -16.18 -2.73 -36.97
C TYR A 130 -14.82 -2.32 -37.53
N GLY A 131 -13.86 -3.25 -37.61
CA GLY A 131 -12.55 -3.05 -38.25
C GLY A 131 -11.46 -2.50 -37.32
N PHE A 132 -11.58 -2.71 -36.00
CA PHE A 132 -10.61 -2.24 -35.00
C PHE A 132 -9.25 -2.96 -35.07
N ASP A 133 -8.19 -2.31 -34.60
CA ASP A 133 -6.85 -2.86 -34.40
C ASP A 133 -6.71 -3.62 -33.06
N GLY A 134 -7.74 -3.62 -32.21
CA GLY A 134 -7.70 -4.28 -30.91
C GLY A 134 -8.88 -3.93 -30.00
N VAL A 135 -8.79 -4.38 -28.76
CA VAL A 135 -9.82 -4.20 -27.72
C VAL A 135 -9.20 -3.75 -26.40
N ASP A 136 -9.92 -2.89 -25.67
CA ASP A 136 -9.59 -2.46 -24.32
C ASP A 136 -10.64 -3.01 -23.33
N ILE A 137 -10.20 -3.66 -22.25
CA ILE A 137 -11.09 -4.33 -21.29
C ILE A 137 -11.21 -3.49 -20.02
N ASP A 138 -12.24 -2.64 -19.97
CA ASP A 138 -12.46 -1.70 -18.88
C ASP A 138 -13.34 -2.29 -17.75
N TRP A 139 -12.78 -3.21 -16.96
CA TRP A 139 -13.46 -3.77 -15.79
C TRP A 139 -13.19 -2.92 -14.54
N GLU A 140 -14.22 -2.19 -14.10
CA GLU A 140 -14.26 -1.42 -12.86
C GLU A 140 -15.11 -2.08 -11.76
N TYR A 141 -14.56 -2.77 -10.75
CA TYR A 141 -13.23 -3.36 -10.62
C TYR A 141 -13.38 -4.85 -10.20
N PRO A 142 -12.47 -5.76 -10.58
CA PRO A 142 -12.42 -7.13 -10.08
C PRO A 142 -12.27 -7.17 -8.56
N VAL A 143 -12.96 -8.11 -7.90
CA VAL A 143 -12.98 -8.30 -6.43
C VAL A 143 -13.64 -7.15 -5.67
N THR A 144 -13.09 -5.93 -5.72
CA THR A 144 -13.59 -4.81 -4.89
C THR A 144 -14.87 -4.17 -5.41
N GLY A 145 -15.17 -4.35 -6.70
CA GLY A 145 -16.27 -3.68 -7.37
C GLY A 145 -16.01 -2.22 -7.72
N GLY A 146 -16.83 -1.71 -8.64
CA GLY A 146 -16.99 -0.30 -9.00
C GLY A 146 -18.41 0.12 -8.64
N ALA A 147 -19.30 0.24 -9.63
CA ALA A 147 -20.75 0.38 -9.39
C ALA A 147 -21.41 -0.89 -8.80
N VAL A 148 -20.79 -2.07 -8.98
CA VAL A 148 -21.25 -3.37 -8.47
C VAL A 148 -20.08 -4.15 -7.85
N GLU A 149 -20.32 -4.83 -6.72
CA GLU A 149 -19.32 -5.63 -5.99
C GLU A 149 -18.85 -6.87 -6.77
N GLY A 150 -17.58 -7.25 -6.59
CA GLY A 150 -16.97 -8.43 -7.20
C GLY A 150 -16.84 -9.62 -6.24
N THR A 151 -16.05 -10.62 -6.64
CA THR A 151 -15.71 -11.79 -5.81
C THR A 151 -14.20 -12.01 -5.72
N PRO A 152 -13.64 -12.59 -4.64
CA PRO A 152 -12.22 -12.94 -4.57
C PRO A 152 -11.71 -13.91 -5.67
N ALA A 153 -12.61 -14.57 -6.41
CA ALA A 153 -12.22 -15.38 -7.57
C ALA A 153 -11.85 -14.54 -8.80
N ASP A 154 -12.41 -13.33 -8.93
CA ASP A 154 -12.28 -12.45 -10.08
C ASP A 154 -10.82 -12.22 -10.49
N ARG A 155 -9.92 -12.05 -9.50
CA ARG A 155 -8.47 -11.90 -9.70
C ARG A 155 -7.86 -12.97 -10.62
N ARG A 156 -8.33 -14.22 -10.52
CA ARG A 156 -7.88 -15.36 -11.36
C ARG A 156 -8.73 -15.53 -12.61
N ASN A 157 -10.01 -15.18 -12.54
CA ASN A 157 -10.93 -15.22 -13.67
C ASN A 157 -10.53 -14.20 -14.75
N TYR A 158 -10.04 -13.03 -14.34
CA TYR A 158 -9.53 -11.99 -15.23
C TYR A 158 -8.26 -12.44 -15.95
N VAL A 159 -7.28 -13.02 -15.24
CA VAL A 159 -6.10 -13.64 -15.87
C VAL A 159 -6.50 -14.67 -16.92
N SER A 160 -7.55 -15.45 -16.65
CA SER A 160 -8.09 -16.44 -17.60
C SER A 160 -8.72 -15.76 -18.82
N LEU A 161 -9.53 -14.71 -18.64
CA LEU A 161 -10.10 -13.90 -19.72
C LEU A 161 -9.01 -13.34 -20.64
N MET A 162 -8.02 -12.63 -20.08
CA MET A 162 -7.00 -11.95 -20.89
C MET A 162 -6.07 -12.93 -21.60
N ARG A 163 -5.83 -14.11 -21.02
CA ARG A 163 -5.05 -15.19 -21.65
C ARG A 163 -5.81 -15.87 -22.79
N GLU A 164 -7.08 -16.16 -22.60
CA GLU A 164 -7.91 -16.85 -23.60
C GLU A 164 -8.24 -15.90 -24.76
N LEU A 165 -8.57 -14.62 -24.48
CA LEU A 165 -8.70 -13.56 -25.48
C LEU A 165 -7.41 -13.38 -26.31
N ARG A 166 -6.22 -13.44 -25.68
CA ARG A 166 -4.93 -13.38 -26.39
C ARG A 166 -4.65 -14.62 -27.24
N ASN A 167 -5.26 -15.77 -26.99
CA ASN A 167 -5.15 -16.93 -27.89
C ASN A 167 -6.07 -16.75 -29.10
N GLU A 168 -7.35 -16.45 -28.90
CA GLU A 168 -8.32 -16.22 -29.98
C GLU A 168 -7.89 -15.05 -30.90
N LEU A 169 -7.22 -14.03 -30.35
CA LEU A 169 -6.59 -13.01 -31.18
C LEU A 169 -5.39 -13.51 -31.98
N ARG A 170 -4.56 -14.45 -31.50
CA ARG A 170 -3.46 -15.01 -32.33
C ARG A 170 -3.98 -15.83 -33.50
N ASP A 171 -5.10 -16.50 -33.29
CA ASP A 171 -5.80 -17.21 -34.37
C ASP A 171 -6.39 -16.20 -35.36
N LEU A 172 -6.91 -15.05 -34.89
CA LEU A 172 -7.27 -13.91 -35.74
C LEU A 172 -6.08 -13.27 -36.48
N GLU A 173 -4.92 -13.13 -35.83
CA GLU A 173 -3.67 -12.65 -36.45
C GLU A 173 -3.24 -13.59 -37.58
N THR A 174 -3.43 -14.90 -37.40
CA THR A 174 -3.15 -15.94 -38.40
C THR A 174 -4.16 -15.94 -39.56
N ASP A 175 -5.46 -15.80 -39.27
CA ASP A 175 -6.54 -15.70 -40.27
C ASP A 175 -6.39 -14.49 -41.20
N THR A 176 -5.86 -13.36 -40.69
CA THR A 176 -5.95 -12.05 -41.37
C THR A 176 -4.60 -11.46 -41.80
N GLY A 177 -3.48 -11.96 -41.27
CA GLY A 177 -2.15 -11.37 -41.48
C GLY A 177 -1.95 -10.01 -40.79
N LYS A 178 -2.84 -9.59 -39.89
CA LYS A 178 -2.72 -8.39 -39.06
C LYS A 178 -2.20 -8.74 -37.65
N SER A 179 -1.77 -7.74 -36.88
CA SER A 179 -1.52 -7.87 -35.44
C SER A 179 -2.63 -7.18 -34.65
N TYR A 180 -3.06 -7.75 -33.51
CA TYR A 180 -4.17 -7.23 -32.71
C TYR A 180 -3.81 -6.92 -31.27
N LEU A 181 -4.23 -5.74 -30.80
CA LEU A 181 -3.89 -5.21 -29.49
C LEU A 181 -4.91 -5.62 -28.42
N ILE A 182 -4.43 -5.77 -27.17
CA ILE A 182 -5.29 -5.81 -25.99
C ILE A 182 -4.69 -4.90 -24.92
N SER A 183 -5.52 -4.02 -24.35
CA SER A 183 -5.28 -3.27 -23.12
C SER A 183 -6.39 -3.57 -22.08
N PHE A 184 -6.31 -3.06 -20.84
CA PHE A 184 -7.28 -3.40 -19.78
C PHE A 184 -7.50 -2.31 -18.75
N ALA A 185 -8.19 -2.65 -17.66
CA ALA A 185 -8.39 -1.83 -16.48
C ALA A 185 -8.24 -2.69 -15.15
N GLY A 186 -7.42 -2.58 -14.06
CA GLY A 186 -6.07 -2.16 -13.54
C GLY A 186 -5.87 -0.86 -12.71
N ALA A 187 -6.44 -0.76 -11.49
CA ALA A 187 -6.71 0.52 -10.83
C ALA A 187 -5.50 1.34 -10.31
N ALA A 188 -5.73 2.61 -9.94
CA ALA A 188 -4.69 3.48 -9.37
C ALA A 188 -4.45 3.33 -7.85
N GLY A 189 -5.42 2.78 -7.10
CA GLY A 189 -5.35 2.63 -5.63
C GLY A 189 -4.88 1.23 -5.19
N HIS A 190 -3.89 1.19 -4.29
CA HIS A 190 -3.24 -0.07 -3.85
C HIS A 190 -4.20 -1.16 -3.34
N TRP A 191 -5.29 -0.76 -2.66
CA TRP A 191 -6.28 -1.69 -2.09
C TRP A 191 -7.32 -2.20 -3.11
N VAL A 192 -7.34 -1.65 -4.32
CA VAL A 192 -8.03 -2.24 -5.47
C VAL A 192 -7.04 -3.09 -6.27
N LEU A 193 -5.81 -2.59 -6.46
CA LEU A 193 -4.70 -3.31 -7.10
C LEU A 193 -4.42 -4.68 -6.48
N LYS A 194 -4.02 -4.71 -5.20
CA LYS A 194 -3.52 -5.92 -4.54
C LYS A 194 -4.53 -7.08 -4.50
N PRO A 195 -5.84 -6.88 -4.19
CA PRO A 195 -6.82 -7.95 -4.28
C PRO A 195 -7.34 -8.18 -5.70
N GLY A 196 -7.62 -7.13 -6.47
CA GLY A 196 -8.26 -7.25 -7.79
C GLY A 196 -7.37 -7.84 -8.87
N TYR A 197 -6.05 -7.64 -8.77
CA TYR A 197 -5.13 -7.80 -9.89
C TYR A 197 -3.97 -8.75 -9.61
N ASP A 198 -3.68 -9.62 -10.57
CA ASP A 198 -2.40 -10.31 -10.69
C ASP A 198 -1.62 -9.65 -11.83
N LEU A 199 -1.00 -8.51 -11.54
CA LEU A 199 -0.33 -7.69 -12.56
C LEU A 199 0.80 -8.48 -13.26
N GLN A 200 1.51 -9.37 -12.57
CA GLN A 200 2.57 -10.18 -13.20
C GLN A 200 2.03 -11.15 -14.26
N GLN A 201 0.85 -11.75 -14.05
CA GLN A 201 0.22 -12.62 -15.03
C GLN A 201 -0.51 -11.82 -16.11
N LEU A 202 -1.27 -10.80 -15.72
CA LEU A 202 -1.99 -9.92 -16.63
C LEU A 202 -1.03 -9.16 -17.58
N MET A 203 0.17 -8.81 -17.15
CA MET A 203 1.17 -8.17 -18.01
C MET A 203 1.82 -9.07 -19.08
N LYS A 204 1.50 -10.37 -19.07
CA LYS A 204 1.81 -11.30 -20.16
C LYS A 204 0.77 -11.20 -21.29
N THR A 205 -0.33 -10.46 -21.08
CA THR A 205 -1.50 -10.43 -21.98
C THR A 205 -2.06 -9.02 -22.33
N ALA A 206 -2.08 -8.01 -21.43
CA ALA A 206 -2.70 -6.66 -21.62
C ALA A 206 -2.35 -5.57 -20.53
N GLY A 207 -3.06 -4.40 -20.37
CA GLY A 207 -2.96 -3.41 -19.22
C GLY A 207 -3.63 -1.96 -19.27
N ALA A 208 -4.19 -1.39 -18.14
CA ALA A 208 -4.58 0.05 -17.69
C ALA A 208 -5.54 0.05 -16.39
N VAL A 209 -5.94 1.09 -15.53
CA VAL A 209 -7.25 1.84 -15.08
C VAL A 209 -6.96 3.04 -14.07
N GLU A 210 -8.01 3.86 -13.81
CA GLU A 210 -8.46 4.79 -12.73
C GLU A 210 -8.64 4.36 -11.22
N PHE A 211 -8.99 5.30 -10.29
CA PHE A 211 -9.52 5.08 -8.89
C PHE A 211 -9.97 6.37 -8.07
N ALA A 212 -10.69 6.28 -6.89
CA ALA A 212 -11.09 7.41 -5.98
C ALA A 212 -11.12 7.19 -4.40
N MET A 213 -10.75 8.20 -3.58
CA MET A 213 -10.14 8.13 -2.20
C MET A 213 -10.94 7.75 -0.88
N PRO A 214 -10.22 7.37 0.22
CA PRO A 214 -10.70 7.14 1.59
C PRO A 214 -10.36 8.29 2.59
N LYS A 215 -10.12 7.99 3.89
CA LYS A 215 -10.41 8.91 5.03
C LYS A 215 -9.22 9.66 5.66
N LYS A 216 -8.00 9.11 5.65
CA LYS A 216 -6.76 9.75 6.16
C LYS A 216 -5.71 9.83 5.04
N PHE A 217 -4.81 10.81 5.07
CA PHE A 217 -3.87 11.09 3.98
C PHE A 217 -2.61 10.20 4.07
N SER A 218 -2.57 9.11 3.32
CA SER A 218 -1.47 8.13 3.31
C SER A 218 -0.29 8.49 2.39
N GLY A 219 -0.25 9.71 1.83
CA GLY A 219 0.77 10.12 0.86
C GLY A 219 0.80 9.36 -0.47
N ARG A 220 -0.12 8.40 -0.69
CA ARG A 220 -0.09 7.41 -1.79
C ARG A 220 -1.13 7.60 -2.88
N MET A 221 -2.04 8.55 -2.73
CA MET A 221 -3.07 8.82 -3.75
C MET A 221 -2.58 9.86 -4.76
N ASN A 222 -1.51 9.53 -5.47
CA ASN A 222 -0.93 10.37 -6.51
C ASN A 222 -0.21 9.54 -7.58
N VAL A 223 0.09 10.20 -8.70
CA VAL A 223 0.80 9.64 -9.85
C VAL A 223 2.10 8.92 -9.48
N HIS A 224 2.93 9.48 -8.58
CA HIS A 224 4.21 8.86 -8.24
C HIS A 224 4.03 7.50 -7.57
N ALA A 225 3.16 7.41 -6.57
CA ALA A 225 2.88 6.17 -5.84
C ALA A 225 2.26 5.09 -6.75
N THR A 226 1.26 5.44 -7.58
CA THR A 226 0.66 4.49 -8.53
C THR A 226 1.69 3.99 -9.56
N MET A 227 2.47 4.88 -10.17
CA MET A 227 3.49 4.50 -11.16
C MET A 227 4.62 3.68 -10.53
N LYS A 228 4.98 3.95 -9.27
CA LYS A 228 5.94 3.18 -8.47
C LYS A 228 5.45 1.75 -8.20
N ASP A 229 4.25 1.60 -7.64
CA ASP A 229 3.66 0.29 -7.30
C ASP A 229 3.57 -0.62 -8.55
N TYR A 230 3.01 -0.08 -9.64
CA TYR A 230 3.00 -0.75 -10.95
C TYR A 230 4.39 -1.16 -11.41
N SER A 231 5.36 -0.23 -11.41
CA SER A 231 6.72 -0.49 -11.87
C SER A 231 7.42 -1.57 -11.04
N CYS A 232 7.18 -1.58 -9.74
CA CYS A 232 7.75 -2.55 -8.81
C CYS A 232 7.16 -3.96 -8.96
N GLN A 233 5.84 -4.07 -9.13
CA GLN A 233 5.16 -5.36 -9.32
C GLN A 233 5.50 -6.01 -10.68
N ILE A 234 5.62 -5.23 -11.77
CA ILE A 234 5.72 -5.78 -13.13
C ILE A 234 7.11 -5.64 -13.79
N LYS A 235 7.95 -4.74 -13.28
CA LYS A 235 9.35 -4.51 -13.71
C LYS A 235 9.50 -4.21 -15.22
N ALA A 236 8.52 -3.51 -15.80
CA ALA A 236 8.46 -3.15 -17.22
C ALA A 236 7.86 -1.75 -17.46
N THR A 237 8.64 -0.69 -17.19
CA THR A 237 8.17 0.71 -17.23
C THR A 237 7.79 1.18 -18.64
N ASN A 238 8.53 0.76 -19.67
CA ASN A 238 8.26 1.03 -21.10
C ASN A 238 6.89 0.52 -21.59
N LYS A 239 6.23 -0.27 -20.74
CA LYS A 239 4.94 -0.90 -20.97
C LYS A 239 3.82 -0.06 -20.34
N ILE A 240 4.06 0.56 -19.18
CA ILE A 240 3.17 1.47 -18.42
C ILE A 240 2.94 2.78 -19.20
N ASN A 241 1.72 3.18 -19.51
CA ASN A 241 1.42 4.59 -19.79
C ASN A 241 0.91 5.30 -18.51
N MET A 242 0.89 6.63 -18.47
CA MET A 242 0.29 7.40 -17.37
C MET A 242 -1.03 8.03 -17.80
N GLY A 243 -2.11 7.82 -17.04
CA GLY A 243 -3.37 8.52 -17.28
C GLY A 243 -3.36 9.99 -16.86
N VAL A 244 -3.88 10.84 -17.75
CA VAL A 244 -4.13 12.26 -17.54
C VAL A 244 -5.59 12.60 -17.87
N PRO A 245 -6.36 13.18 -16.94
CA PRO A 245 -7.74 13.58 -17.19
C PRO A 245 -7.83 14.99 -17.79
N PHE A 246 -8.62 15.16 -18.84
CA PHE A 246 -8.97 16.46 -19.43
C PHE A 246 -10.25 17.03 -18.81
N TYR A 247 -10.38 16.85 -17.49
CA TYR A 247 -11.55 17.26 -16.72
C TYR A 247 -11.14 17.60 -15.28
N GLY A 248 -11.89 18.52 -14.65
CA GLY A 248 -11.77 18.89 -13.25
C GLY A 248 -12.72 18.10 -12.35
N ARG A 249 -12.35 17.84 -11.09
CA ARG A 249 -13.28 17.44 -10.02
C ARG A 249 -13.49 18.63 -9.08
N PHE A 250 -14.74 18.85 -8.66
CA PHE A 250 -15.08 19.93 -7.73
C PHE A 250 -15.90 19.43 -6.54
N TRP A 251 -15.75 20.11 -5.41
CA TRP A 251 -16.48 19.86 -4.16
C TRP A 251 -17.03 21.17 -3.60
N LYS A 252 -18.20 21.09 -2.98
CA LYS A 252 -18.85 22.18 -2.23
C LYS A 252 -18.87 21.87 -0.74
N ASN A 253 -19.34 22.83 0.06
CA ASN A 253 -19.37 22.75 1.53
C ASN A 253 -17.98 22.47 2.12
N VAL A 254 -16.95 22.97 1.43
CA VAL A 254 -15.55 22.82 1.79
C VAL A 254 -15.21 23.83 2.88
N GLY A 255 -14.57 23.33 3.95
CA GLY A 255 -14.09 24.14 5.06
C GLY A 255 -12.76 24.84 4.76
N ASP A 256 -12.17 25.40 5.80
CA ASP A 256 -10.86 26.04 5.75
C ASP A 256 -9.72 25.05 5.46
N ALA A 257 -8.52 25.58 5.23
CA ALA A 257 -7.34 24.77 4.99
C ALA A 257 -6.99 23.94 6.24
N VAL A 258 -6.61 22.68 6.02
CA VAL A 258 -6.20 21.73 7.07
C VAL A 258 -4.85 22.13 7.67
N ASP A 259 -3.99 22.71 6.84
CA ASP A 259 -2.79 23.44 7.26
C ASP A 259 -2.94 24.90 6.80
N SER A 260 -2.80 25.87 7.71
CA SER A 260 -2.88 27.30 7.38
C SER A 260 -1.77 27.81 6.44
N SER A 261 -0.71 27.01 6.23
CA SER A 261 0.38 27.31 5.29
C SER A 261 0.18 26.70 3.89
N ASP A 262 -0.76 25.76 3.71
CA ASP A 262 -1.06 25.12 2.43
C ASP A 262 -2.57 25.15 2.12
N ASP A 263 -2.93 26.12 1.28
CA ASP A 263 -4.30 26.43 0.86
C ASP A 263 -4.98 25.30 0.03
N MET A 264 -4.24 24.29 -0.42
CA MET A 264 -4.78 23.20 -1.24
C MET A 264 -5.47 22.11 -0.40
N TRP A 265 -4.96 21.78 0.79
CA TRP A 265 -5.52 20.67 1.59
C TRP A 265 -6.75 21.13 2.37
N ARG A 266 -7.94 20.73 1.94
CA ARG A 266 -9.21 21.14 2.53
C ARG A 266 -10.13 19.95 2.81
N THR A 267 -11.20 20.17 3.57
CA THR A 267 -12.16 19.12 3.93
C THR A 267 -13.58 19.50 3.50
N ALA A 268 -14.22 18.65 2.68
CA ALA A 268 -15.63 18.79 2.34
C ALA A 268 -16.52 18.26 3.47
N THR A 269 -17.61 18.98 3.75
CA THR A 269 -18.64 18.52 4.68
C THR A 269 -19.56 17.54 3.96
N ALA A 270 -19.86 16.41 4.59
CA ALA A 270 -20.79 15.44 4.05
C ALA A 270 -22.24 15.95 4.13
N THR A 271 -23.07 15.58 3.15
CA THR A 271 -24.49 15.98 3.08
C THR A 271 -25.44 15.04 3.81
N ASN A 272 -24.94 13.90 4.32
CA ASN A 272 -25.70 12.97 5.15
C ASN A 272 -25.01 12.68 6.49
N SER A 273 -25.81 12.25 7.47
CA SER A 273 -25.38 11.94 8.85
C SER A 273 -24.33 10.82 8.93
N GLU A 274 -24.33 9.89 7.98
CA GLU A 274 -23.36 8.78 7.87
C GLU A 274 -21.95 9.27 7.50
N GLY A 275 -21.80 10.48 6.94
CA GLY A 275 -20.52 11.00 6.48
C GLY A 275 -20.02 10.38 5.16
N THR A 276 -20.92 9.85 4.33
CA THR A 276 -20.63 9.06 3.12
C THR A 276 -20.90 9.80 1.81
N LYS A 277 -21.86 10.73 1.78
CA LYS A 277 -22.24 11.52 0.60
C LYS A 277 -21.68 12.94 0.68
N PHE A 278 -21.21 13.47 -0.44
CA PHE A 278 -20.61 14.81 -0.55
C PHE A 278 -21.22 15.56 -1.74
N GLU A 279 -21.32 16.88 -1.66
CA GLU A 279 -21.79 17.70 -2.79
C GLU A 279 -20.59 18.12 -3.67
N GLY A 280 -20.71 17.93 -4.98
CA GLY A 280 -19.61 18.10 -5.93
C GLY A 280 -19.93 17.51 -7.29
N GLY A 281 -18.89 17.17 -8.04
CA GLY A 281 -18.98 16.50 -9.35
C GLY A 281 -17.74 16.73 -10.19
N ASP A 282 -17.91 16.72 -11.52
CA ASP A 282 -16.87 17.01 -12.50
C ASP A 282 -17.20 18.22 -13.41
N VAL A 283 -16.23 18.60 -14.24
CA VAL A 283 -16.34 19.62 -15.28
C VAL A 283 -15.34 19.27 -16.38
N GLN A 284 -15.73 19.28 -17.66
CA GLN A 284 -14.79 19.06 -18.76
C GLN A 284 -13.86 20.27 -18.88
N TRP A 285 -12.63 20.12 -19.40
CA TRP A 285 -11.70 21.26 -19.55
C TRP A 285 -12.34 22.41 -20.34
N ARG A 286 -13.00 22.07 -21.44
CA ARG A 286 -13.84 22.96 -22.26
C ARG A 286 -14.84 23.80 -21.44
N ASP A 287 -15.55 23.18 -20.51
CA ASP A 287 -16.62 23.80 -19.72
C ASP A 287 -16.08 24.55 -18.48
N LEU A 288 -14.81 24.33 -18.12
CA LEU A 288 -14.22 24.81 -16.86
C LEU A 288 -14.26 26.33 -16.76
N HIS A 289 -13.99 27.03 -17.86
CA HIS A 289 -13.99 28.49 -17.93
C HIS A 289 -15.40 29.12 -17.90
N GLU A 290 -16.44 28.39 -18.27
CA GLU A 290 -17.84 28.84 -18.14
C GLU A 290 -18.37 28.62 -16.72
N LYS A 291 -17.94 27.51 -16.08
CA LYS A 291 -18.40 27.08 -14.75
C LYS A 291 -17.64 27.74 -13.60
N PHE A 292 -16.36 28.07 -13.79
CA PHE A 292 -15.45 28.56 -12.76
C PHE A 292 -14.51 29.66 -13.27
N ASP A 293 -14.27 30.66 -12.40
CA ASP A 293 -13.34 31.74 -12.65
C ASP A 293 -11.88 31.27 -12.56
N ALA A 294 -11.35 30.83 -13.70
CA ALA A 294 -9.96 30.37 -13.84
C ALA A 294 -8.90 31.48 -13.65
N THR A 295 -9.29 32.75 -13.50
CA THR A 295 -8.32 33.80 -13.08
C THR A 295 -7.91 33.65 -11.61
N LYS A 296 -8.71 32.91 -10.82
CA LYS A 296 -8.43 32.55 -9.42
C LYS A 296 -7.57 31.30 -9.26
N THR A 297 -7.04 30.75 -10.35
CA THR A 297 -6.18 29.55 -10.31
C THR A 297 -4.92 29.76 -9.48
N LYS A 298 -4.66 28.81 -8.59
CA LYS A 298 -3.41 28.63 -7.86
C LYS A 298 -2.74 27.35 -8.32
N PHE A 299 -1.41 27.30 -8.28
CA PHE A 299 -0.64 26.09 -8.61
C PHE A 299 0.05 25.57 -7.37
N HIS A 300 -0.27 24.34 -6.93
CA HIS A 300 0.35 23.77 -5.74
C HIS A 300 1.73 23.18 -6.06
N SER A 301 2.76 23.76 -5.46
CA SER A 301 4.16 23.47 -5.78
C SER A 301 4.61 22.05 -5.40
N GLY A 302 3.97 21.41 -4.42
CA GLY A 302 4.31 20.04 -3.99
C GLY A 302 3.71 18.95 -4.89
N SER A 303 2.43 19.06 -5.26
CA SER A 303 1.74 18.07 -6.11
C SER A 303 1.88 18.30 -7.61
N LYS A 304 2.33 19.49 -8.03
CA LYS A 304 2.39 19.94 -9.43
C LYS A 304 1.01 20.00 -10.11
N THR A 305 -0.03 20.39 -9.38
CA THR A 305 -1.42 20.48 -9.89
C THR A 305 -2.02 21.88 -9.68
N PRO A 306 -2.83 22.39 -10.63
CA PRO A 306 -3.62 23.59 -10.44
C PRO A 306 -4.88 23.32 -9.61
N PHE A 307 -5.37 24.35 -8.93
CA PHE A 307 -6.64 24.34 -8.23
C PHE A 307 -7.28 25.74 -8.18
N ILE A 308 -8.59 25.79 -7.96
CA ILE A 308 -9.35 27.00 -7.67
C ILE A 308 -10.01 26.84 -6.30
N TRP A 309 -9.80 27.80 -5.41
CA TRP A 309 -10.54 27.94 -4.16
C TRP A 309 -11.47 29.16 -4.25
N ILE A 310 -12.77 28.96 -3.98
CA ILE A 310 -13.81 30.00 -4.04
C ILE A 310 -14.43 30.13 -2.65
N PRO A 311 -13.91 31.04 -1.78
CA PRO A 311 -14.33 31.15 -0.39
C PRO A 311 -15.82 31.45 -0.24
N GLU A 312 -16.35 32.32 -1.10
CA GLU A 312 -17.72 32.83 -1.01
C GLU A 312 -18.77 31.74 -1.29
N GLN A 313 -18.38 30.71 -2.04
CA GLN A 313 -19.23 29.57 -2.41
C GLN A 313 -18.89 28.30 -1.60
N LYS A 314 -17.82 28.32 -0.81
CA LYS A 314 -17.19 27.13 -0.20
C LYS A 314 -16.94 26.01 -1.23
N THR A 315 -16.47 26.41 -2.41
CA THR A 315 -16.22 25.51 -3.56
C THR A 315 -14.74 25.38 -3.82
N PHE A 316 -14.27 24.13 -3.93
CA PHE A 316 -12.91 23.79 -4.37
C PHE A 316 -12.98 23.07 -5.73
N VAL A 317 -12.07 23.39 -6.64
CA VAL A 317 -11.90 22.72 -7.94
C VAL A 317 -10.45 22.28 -8.10
N GLY A 318 -10.19 21.00 -8.31
CA GLY A 318 -8.90 20.49 -8.80
C GLY A 318 -9.05 20.05 -10.25
N TYR A 319 -8.06 20.34 -11.10
CA TYR A 319 -8.12 20.08 -12.55
C TYR A 319 -6.71 19.89 -13.13
N GLU A 320 -6.58 19.66 -14.43
CA GLU A 320 -5.31 19.65 -15.15
C GLU A 320 -5.17 20.88 -16.04
N ASN A 321 -3.97 21.47 -16.11
CA ASN A 321 -3.65 22.54 -17.05
C ASN A 321 -2.36 22.20 -17.83
N ALA A 322 -1.95 23.08 -18.74
CA ALA A 322 -0.72 22.89 -19.51
C ALA A 322 0.53 22.70 -18.62
N ASP A 323 0.61 23.34 -17.45
CA ASP A 323 1.75 23.24 -16.53
C ASP A 323 1.80 21.89 -15.80
N SER A 324 0.66 21.38 -15.30
CA SER A 324 0.61 20.05 -14.67
C SER A 324 0.86 18.93 -15.67
N LEU A 325 0.29 19.06 -16.89
CA LEU A 325 0.54 18.11 -17.98
C LEU A 325 2.01 18.12 -18.40
N LYS A 326 2.66 19.29 -18.49
CA LYS A 326 4.11 19.37 -18.73
C LYS A 326 4.90 18.62 -17.67
N HIS A 327 4.62 18.82 -16.38
CA HIS A 327 5.30 18.09 -15.30
C HIS A 327 5.03 16.58 -15.34
N LYS A 328 3.86 16.13 -15.80
CA LYS A 328 3.57 14.70 -16.03
C LYS A 328 4.34 14.14 -17.23
N VAL A 329 4.51 14.91 -18.30
CA VAL A 329 5.35 14.53 -19.45
C VAL A 329 6.83 14.43 -19.05
N GLU A 330 7.34 15.39 -18.28
CA GLU A 330 8.67 15.33 -17.67
C GLU A 330 8.82 14.04 -16.82
N TYR A 331 7.85 13.74 -15.96
CA TYR A 331 7.83 12.51 -15.15
C TYR A 331 7.84 11.22 -15.99
N ILE A 332 7.05 11.16 -17.08
CA ILE A 332 7.00 10.03 -18.02
C ILE A 332 8.37 9.77 -18.63
N VAL A 333 9.06 10.84 -19.04
CA VAL A 333 10.41 10.76 -19.60
C VAL A 333 11.40 10.29 -18.54
N GLU A 334 11.47 10.98 -17.41
CA GLU A 334 12.44 10.70 -16.34
C GLU A 334 12.37 9.25 -15.85
N ASN A 335 11.16 8.72 -15.66
CA ASN A 335 10.90 7.39 -15.12
C ASN A 335 10.77 6.30 -16.20
N ASN A 336 11.10 6.64 -17.46
CA ASN A 336 11.09 5.75 -18.60
C ASN A 336 9.77 4.98 -18.75
N LEU A 337 8.65 5.69 -18.58
CA LEU A 337 7.32 5.15 -18.81
C LEU A 337 7.07 5.02 -20.32
N GLY A 338 6.20 4.09 -20.69
CA GLY A 338 5.79 3.79 -22.06
C GLY A 338 4.96 4.85 -22.76
N GLY A 339 4.45 5.86 -22.05
CA GLY A 339 3.67 6.95 -22.65
C GLY A 339 2.60 7.52 -21.74
N LEU A 340 1.52 8.02 -22.35
CA LEU A 340 0.35 8.59 -21.67
C LEU A 340 -0.98 8.08 -22.23
N MET A 341 -2.02 8.25 -21.43
CA MET A 341 -3.42 7.99 -21.72
C MET A 341 -4.22 9.25 -21.39
N ILE A 342 -5.15 9.65 -22.25
CA ILE A 342 -6.00 10.84 -22.08
C ILE A 342 -7.46 10.43 -21.92
N TRP A 343 -8.08 10.80 -20.80
CA TRP A 343 -9.53 10.73 -20.60
C TRP A 343 -10.15 12.13 -20.50
N ALA A 344 -10.81 12.68 -21.52
CA ALA A 344 -11.00 12.17 -22.88
C ALA A 344 -10.72 13.29 -23.90
N ILE A 345 -10.42 12.90 -25.14
CA ILE A 345 -10.04 13.83 -26.23
C ILE A 345 -11.16 14.82 -26.55
N ASP A 346 -12.41 14.41 -26.40
CA ASP A 346 -13.61 15.22 -26.61
C ASP A 346 -14.01 16.09 -25.41
N PHE A 347 -13.24 16.08 -24.31
CA PHE A 347 -13.37 17.01 -23.19
C PHE A 347 -12.41 18.23 -23.28
N ASP A 348 -11.41 18.17 -24.18
CA ASP A 348 -10.52 19.29 -24.47
C ASP A 348 -11.27 20.42 -25.20
N ASP A 349 -10.67 21.61 -25.23
CA ASP A 349 -11.18 22.75 -25.99
C ASP A 349 -10.89 22.60 -27.50
N ASP A 350 -11.40 23.54 -28.31
CA ASP A 350 -11.22 23.46 -29.76
C ASP A 350 -9.81 23.80 -30.25
N GLN A 351 -8.98 24.48 -29.44
CA GLN A 351 -7.56 24.68 -29.72
C GLN A 351 -6.71 23.45 -29.37
N GLY A 352 -7.29 22.50 -28.61
CA GLY A 352 -6.61 21.32 -28.10
C GLY A 352 -5.58 21.67 -27.02
N THR A 353 -5.85 22.64 -26.15
CA THR A 353 -4.87 23.19 -25.20
C THR A 353 -4.22 22.10 -24.35
N LEU A 354 -5.00 21.16 -23.82
CA LEU A 354 -4.45 20.08 -22.99
C LEU A 354 -3.78 19.00 -23.85
N LEU A 355 -4.33 18.68 -25.03
CA LEU A 355 -3.74 17.74 -25.97
C LEU A 355 -2.35 18.21 -26.42
N ASN A 356 -2.20 19.48 -26.77
CA ASN A 356 -0.94 20.10 -27.19
C ASN A 356 0.11 20.04 -26.07
N ALA A 357 -0.27 20.27 -24.82
CA ALA A 357 0.64 20.18 -23.68
C ALA A 357 1.07 18.73 -23.41
N ALA A 358 0.12 17.79 -23.35
CA ALA A 358 0.37 16.38 -23.10
C ALA A 358 1.21 15.72 -24.22
N THR A 359 0.96 16.07 -25.49
CA THR A 359 1.57 15.41 -26.66
C THR A 359 2.85 16.08 -27.18
N SER A 360 3.33 17.13 -26.50
CA SER A 360 4.51 17.90 -26.90
C SER A 360 5.77 17.05 -27.12
N ASP A 361 6.67 17.52 -28.00
CA ASP A 361 7.92 16.84 -28.40
C ASP A 361 8.78 16.36 -27.22
N SER A 362 8.67 17.02 -26.06
CA SER A 362 9.34 16.62 -24.83
C SER A 362 9.04 15.18 -24.40
N LEU A 363 7.84 14.66 -24.70
CA LEU A 363 7.43 13.27 -24.46
C LEU A 363 8.30 12.26 -25.23
N CYS A 364 8.90 12.68 -26.35
CA CYS A 364 9.75 11.85 -27.20
C CYS A 364 11.22 11.86 -26.75
N ALA A 365 11.58 12.64 -25.72
CA ALA A 365 12.96 12.72 -25.24
C ALA A 365 13.48 11.38 -24.70
N THR A 366 14.70 11.01 -25.08
CA THR A 366 15.34 9.76 -24.66
C THR A 366 15.76 9.85 -23.18
N SER A 367 15.41 8.85 -22.38
CA SER A 367 15.90 8.73 -21.00
C SER A 367 17.01 7.69 -20.92
N THR A 368 18.09 8.01 -20.22
CA THR A 368 19.21 7.09 -19.97
C THR A 368 18.99 6.20 -18.74
N LYS A 369 17.92 6.45 -17.96
CA LYS A 369 17.61 5.71 -16.73
C LYS A 369 16.72 4.51 -17.08
N SER A 370 17.18 3.29 -16.81
CA SER A 370 16.44 2.06 -17.12
C SER A 370 15.32 1.75 -16.13
N PHE A 371 15.49 2.11 -14.85
CA PHE A 371 14.51 1.92 -13.78
C PHE A 371 14.83 2.86 -12.60
N ASN A 372 13.88 3.68 -12.14
CA ASN A 372 14.12 4.69 -11.10
C ASN A 372 13.68 4.30 -9.69
N TYR A 373 12.84 3.27 -9.55
CA TYR A 373 12.13 3.01 -8.30
C TYR A 373 12.91 2.10 -7.36
N LYS A 374 13.09 2.54 -6.10
CA LYS A 374 13.42 1.65 -4.99
C LYS A 374 12.14 0.94 -4.57
N CYS A 375 12.07 -0.37 -4.74
CA CYS A 375 10.90 -1.18 -4.44
C CYS A 375 11.07 -1.88 -3.09
N SER A 376 9.97 -2.13 -2.38
CA SER A 376 9.96 -3.13 -1.30
C SER A 376 10.54 -4.47 -1.82
N PRO A 377 11.42 -5.14 -1.04
CA PRO A 377 11.91 -6.49 -1.38
C PRO A 377 10.88 -7.58 -1.03
N VAL A 378 9.76 -7.22 -0.40
CA VAL A 378 8.72 -8.14 0.09
C VAL A 378 7.32 -7.71 -0.35
N ASP A 379 6.49 -8.69 -0.71
CA ASP A 379 5.10 -8.47 -1.12
C ASP A 379 4.12 -8.47 0.09
N ASP A 380 4.54 -8.97 1.26
CA ASP A 380 3.73 -9.02 2.48
C ASP A 380 3.80 -7.72 3.30
N LYS A 381 2.67 -7.34 3.92
CA LYS A 381 2.53 -6.12 4.73
C LYS A 381 3.13 -6.38 6.12
N ARG A 382 4.13 -5.59 6.52
CA ARG A 382 4.84 -5.72 7.80
C ARG A 382 4.81 -4.43 8.64
N TRP A 383 3.77 -3.62 8.51
CA TRP A 383 3.65 -2.33 9.19
C TRP A 383 2.19 -2.07 9.59
N TRP A 384 1.98 -1.38 10.70
CA TRP A 384 0.64 -1.04 11.21
C TRP A 384 0.16 0.29 10.62
N THR A 385 -1.02 0.30 9.98
CA THR A 385 -1.71 1.52 9.52
C THR A 385 -2.90 1.85 10.40
N TYR A 386 -3.30 3.13 10.40
CA TYR A 386 -4.49 3.61 11.14
C TYR A 386 -5.81 2.90 10.78
N ASP A 387 -5.87 2.26 9.62
CA ASP A 387 -7.03 1.47 9.19
C ASP A 387 -6.99 0.01 9.70
N ASP A 388 -5.84 -0.49 10.18
CA ASP A 388 -5.76 -1.79 10.87
C ASP A 388 -6.12 -1.64 12.35
N ASN A 389 -5.43 -0.70 13.04
CA ASN A 389 -5.57 -0.42 14.46
C ASN A 389 -4.97 0.97 14.77
N GLU A 390 -5.75 1.86 15.38
CA GLU A 390 -5.33 3.23 15.69
C GLU A 390 -4.32 3.34 16.85
N GLU A 391 -4.27 2.36 17.76
CA GLU A 391 -3.30 2.30 18.86
C GLU A 391 -1.94 1.76 18.40
N LEU A 392 -1.92 0.85 17.42
CA LEU A 392 -0.69 0.24 16.89
C LEU A 392 -0.11 0.98 15.69
N ALA A 393 -0.88 1.87 15.06
CA ALA A 393 -0.50 2.61 13.86
C ALA A 393 0.89 3.26 13.98
N GLY A 394 1.77 2.94 13.03
CA GLY A 394 3.14 3.46 13.02
C GLY A 394 4.06 2.89 14.10
N MET A 395 3.68 1.87 14.89
CA MET A 395 4.65 1.14 15.72
C MET A 395 5.60 0.29 14.86
N CYS A 396 6.89 0.30 15.19
CA CYS A 396 7.94 -0.41 14.47
C CYS A 396 9.04 -0.94 15.39
N GLY A 397 9.91 -1.80 14.84
CA GLY A 397 11.03 -2.38 15.55
C GLY A 397 10.63 -3.51 16.50
N LYS A 398 11.58 -3.92 17.34
CA LYS A 398 11.53 -5.21 18.03
C LYS A 398 10.81 -5.19 19.38
N SER A 399 10.49 -4.01 19.88
CA SER A 399 9.63 -3.80 21.05
C SER A 399 8.14 -3.67 20.69
N ALA A 400 7.79 -3.57 19.41
CA ALA A 400 6.41 -3.41 18.94
C ALA A 400 5.69 -4.77 18.71
N PRO A 401 4.34 -4.80 18.70
CA PRO A 401 3.58 -6.04 18.49
C PRO A 401 3.76 -6.60 17.08
N LEU A 402 3.84 -7.93 16.98
CA LEU A 402 4.17 -8.62 15.74
C LEU A 402 3.00 -8.62 14.74
N ILE A 403 3.33 -8.51 13.46
CA ILE A 403 2.40 -8.68 12.33
C ILE A 403 2.68 -10.04 11.71
N GLU A 404 1.72 -10.97 11.76
CA GLU A 404 1.87 -12.34 11.24
C GLU A 404 3.15 -13.08 11.75
N GLY A 405 3.58 -12.73 12.96
CA GLY A 405 4.80 -13.24 13.61
C GLY A 405 6.11 -12.60 13.13
N TYR A 406 6.06 -11.58 12.28
CA TYR A 406 7.20 -10.72 11.91
C TYR A 406 7.32 -9.53 12.86
N TYR A 407 8.55 -9.05 13.08
CA TYR A 407 8.75 -7.73 13.69
C TYR A 407 8.25 -6.65 12.71
N PRO A 408 7.46 -5.66 13.18
CA PRO A 408 6.97 -4.60 12.31
C PRO A 408 8.11 -3.67 11.87
N VAL A 409 8.10 -3.31 10.60
CA VAL A 409 8.95 -2.28 9.98
C VAL A 409 8.14 -1.02 9.76
N CYS A 410 8.78 0.04 9.27
CA CYS A 410 8.04 1.16 8.68
C CYS A 410 7.85 0.93 7.19
N ASP A 411 6.78 1.51 6.65
CA ASP A 411 6.34 1.24 5.29
C ASP A 411 7.25 2.00 4.28
N PRO A 412 8.08 1.32 3.47
CA PRO A 412 9.16 1.93 2.69
C PRO A 412 8.67 2.92 1.61
N ASP A 413 7.39 2.85 1.26
CA ASP A 413 6.77 3.68 0.23
C ASP A 413 5.91 4.83 0.82
N ASP A 414 5.98 5.08 2.14
CA ASP A 414 5.24 6.16 2.83
C ASP A 414 6.16 7.39 3.01
N PRO A 415 5.96 8.50 2.28
CA PRO A 415 6.85 9.65 2.33
C PRO A 415 6.84 10.41 3.66
N GLY A 416 5.84 10.18 4.52
CA GLY A 416 5.76 10.77 5.86
C GLY A 416 6.27 9.86 6.98
N HIS A 417 6.32 8.53 6.75
CA HIS A 417 6.52 7.54 7.81
C HIS A 417 7.51 6.41 7.48
N ALA A 418 8.27 6.45 6.39
CA ALA A 418 9.18 5.35 6.01
C ALA A 418 10.36 5.09 6.97
N CYS A 419 10.64 5.95 7.95
CA CYS A 419 11.76 5.79 8.87
C CYS A 419 11.32 5.33 10.27
N CYS A 420 11.89 4.23 10.77
CA CYS A 420 11.68 3.79 12.15
C CYS A 420 12.67 4.51 13.08
N GLY A 421 12.14 5.41 13.92
CA GLY A 421 12.91 6.12 14.93
C GLY A 421 13.22 5.26 16.15
N LYS A 422 14.28 5.62 16.89
CA LYS A 422 14.83 4.87 18.05
C LYS A 422 13.83 4.44 19.14
N TYR A 423 12.67 5.08 19.23
CA TYR A 423 11.61 4.77 20.20
C TYR A 423 10.60 3.72 19.71
N GLY A 424 10.79 3.15 18.52
CA GLY A 424 9.88 2.15 17.95
C GLY A 424 8.63 2.75 17.30
N TYR A 425 8.74 3.95 16.73
CA TYR A 425 7.68 4.61 15.99
C TYR A 425 8.17 5.14 14.63
N CYS A 426 7.28 5.08 13.64
CA CYS A 426 7.49 5.52 12.27
C CYS A 426 7.30 7.03 12.10
N GLY A 427 8.12 7.63 11.24
CA GLY A 427 8.06 9.05 10.89
C GLY A 427 9.03 9.41 9.78
N SER A 428 9.36 10.70 9.68
CA SER A 428 10.24 11.25 8.65
C SER A 428 11.07 12.42 9.21
N GLY A 429 12.12 12.81 8.49
CA GLY A 429 13.07 13.83 8.96
C GLY A 429 14.14 13.28 9.91
N ALA A 430 15.05 14.15 10.34
CA ALA A 430 16.31 13.74 10.98
C ALA A 430 16.15 12.94 12.28
N GLU A 431 15.09 13.19 13.05
CA GLU A 431 14.82 12.50 14.33
C GLU A 431 14.34 11.04 14.15
N PHE A 432 13.74 10.72 13.00
CA PHE A 432 13.30 9.36 12.63
C PHE A 432 14.26 8.65 11.67
N CYS A 433 14.97 9.39 10.80
CA CYS A 433 15.78 8.82 9.72
C CYS A 433 17.30 8.90 9.95
N SER A 434 17.78 9.72 10.90
CA SER A 434 19.22 10.08 11.00
C SER A 434 19.87 9.87 12.37
N CYS A 435 19.20 9.16 13.29
CA CYS A 435 19.81 8.73 14.55
C CYS A 435 20.60 7.40 14.39
N PRO A 436 21.56 7.08 15.28
CA PRO A 436 22.35 5.84 15.18
C PRO A 436 21.53 4.54 15.24
N GLU A 437 20.40 4.57 15.92
CA GLU A 437 19.48 3.44 16.09
C GLU A 437 18.33 3.43 15.06
N CYS A 438 18.26 4.44 14.20
CA CYS A 438 17.17 4.65 13.25
C CYS A 438 17.30 3.74 12.02
N ILE A 439 16.17 3.38 11.41
CA ILE A 439 16.13 2.53 10.20
C ILE A 439 15.27 3.22 9.13
N ASP A 440 15.93 3.81 8.13
CA ASP A 440 15.30 4.48 6.99
C ASP A 440 15.01 3.48 5.86
N TYR A 441 13.82 2.88 5.89
CA TYR A 441 13.36 1.94 4.86
C TYR A 441 12.97 2.65 3.54
N GLY A 442 12.81 3.97 3.54
CA GLY A 442 12.53 4.74 2.31
C GLY A 442 13.79 4.97 1.48
N THR A 443 14.92 5.23 2.15
CA THR A 443 16.24 5.28 1.51
C THR A 443 16.75 3.88 1.16
N ASP A 444 16.50 2.86 1.97
CA ASP A 444 16.86 1.47 1.63
C ASP A 444 15.79 0.45 2.08
N PRO A 445 14.85 0.09 1.18
CA PRO A 445 13.86 -0.94 1.46
C PRO A 445 14.46 -2.33 1.74
N SER A 446 15.71 -2.60 1.35
CA SER A 446 16.35 -3.90 1.61
C SER A 446 16.56 -4.18 3.10
N LEU A 447 16.53 -3.13 3.94
CA LEU A 447 16.61 -3.22 5.40
C LEU A 447 15.45 -4.03 6.02
N ILE A 448 14.34 -4.25 5.31
CA ILE A 448 13.24 -5.14 5.73
C ILE A 448 13.68 -6.62 5.83
N LEU A 449 14.79 -6.99 5.16
CA LEU A 449 15.40 -8.33 5.22
C LEU A 449 16.52 -8.44 6.28
N LYS A 450 16.72 -7.41 7.11
CA LYS A 450 17.81 -7.39 8.11
C LYS A 450 17.45 -8.25 9.32
N GLU A 451 17.89 -9.49 9.29
CA GLU A 451 17.66 -10.48 10.36
C GLU A 451 18.10 -10.00 11.76
N PRO A 452 17.45 -10.45 12.85
CA PRO A 452 16.24 -11.30 12.88
C PRO A 452 14.96 -10.57 12.44
N VAL A 453 14.28 -11.13 11.44
CA VAL A 453 13.04 -10.66 10.79
C VAL A 453 11.78 -11.19 11.50
N LYS A 454 11.90 -12.35 12.16
CA LYS A 454 10.96 -12.88 13.17
C LYS A 454 11.70 -13.03 14.50
N PRO A 455 11.01 -13.14 15.65
CA PRO A 455 11.66 -13.49 16.91
C PRO A 455 12.48 -14.77 16.79
N SER A 456 13.73 -14.72 17.25
CA SER A 456 14.64 -15.88 17.23
C SER A 456 14.23 -17.02 18.18
N GLN A 457 13.40 -16.71 19.17
CA GLN A 457 12.90 -17.64 20.18
C GLN A 457 11.45 -17.31 20.56
N LYS A 458 10.82 -18.20 21.33
CA LYS A 458 9.48 -17.98 21.88
C LYS A 458 9.41 -16.65 22.65
N ILE A 459 8.39 -15.84 22.36
CA ILE A 459 8.12 -14.60 23.08
C ILE A 459 7.88 -14.90 24.55
N THR A 460 8.69 -14.28 25.41
CA THR A 460 8.54 -14.29 26.87
C THR A 460 8.68 -12.89 27.46
N TRP A 461 8.62 -11.85 26.62
CA TRP A 461 8.74 -10.43 26.98
C TRP A 461 7.46 -9.66 26.58
N TYR A 462 7.20 -8.55 27.28
CA TYR A 462 6.08 -7.67 26.95
C TYR A 462 6.41 -6.69 25.81
N THR A 463 5.56 -6.67 24.79
CA THR A 463 5.56 -5.69 23.68
C THR A 463 4.90 -4.36 24.08
N ALA A 464 4.98 -3.35 23.20
CA ALA A 464 4.55 -1.97 23.45
C ALA A 464 3.05 -1.77 23.74
N ASP A 465 2.22 -2.75 23.41
CA ASP A 465 0.78 -2.88 23.67
C ASP A 465 0.46 -3.44 25.08
N ALA A 466 1.46 -3.94 25.81
CA ALA A 466 1.25 -4.50 27.14
C ALA A 466 0.73 -3.42 28.11
N GLY A 467 -0.39 -3.74 28.78
CA GLY A 467 -1.08 -2.84 29.70
C GLY A 467 -0.22 -2.27 30.83
N GLU A 468 -0.76 -1.25 31.50
CA GLU A 468 -0.03 -0.41 32.45
C GLU A 468 0.79 -1.21 33.49
N GLY A 469 2.01 -0.74 33.75
CA GLY A 469 2.96 -1.38 34.65
C GLY A 469 3.70 -2.60 34.08
N LYS A 470 3.44 -3.03 32.83
CA LYS A 470 4.12 -4.17 32.17
C LYS A 470 5.10 -3.81 31.05
N ARG A 471 4.82 -2.75 30.28
CA ARG A 471 5.67 -2.34 29.14
C ARG A 471 7.12 -2.09 29.58
N GLY A 472 8.07 -2.75 28.91
CA GLY A 472 9.50 -2.63 29.22
C GLY A 472 9.94 -3.23 30.56
N ARG A 473 9.12 -4.08 31.20
CA ARG A 473 9.43 -4.74 32.47
C ARG A 473 9.82 -6.21 32.29
N CYS A 474 10.66 -6.69 33.18
CA CYS A 474 11.22 -8.05 33.19
C CYS A 474 11.48 -8.53 34.64
N GLY A 475 11.75 -9.82 34.81
CA GLY A 475 12.05 -10.42 36.11
C GLY A 475 10.82 -10.91 36.86
N ARG A 476 11.03 -11.41 38.09
CA ARG A 476 10.02 -12.18 38.85
C ARG A 476 8.84 -11.35 39.36
N ASP A 477 9.05 -10.07 39.64
CA ASP A 477 8.04 -9.18 40.21
C ASP A 477 7.09 -8.58 39.16
N VAL A 478 7.13 -9.11 37.94
CA VAL A 478 6.29 -8.73 36.80
C VAL A 478 5.36 -9.90 36.49
N PRO A 479 4.06 -9.68 36.22
CA PRO A 479 3.12 -10.77 35.97
C PRO A 479 3.61 -11.76 34.89
N PRO A 480 3.57 -13.08 35.13
CA PRO A 480 4.17 -14.07 34.24
C PRO A 480 3.45 -14.18 32.90
N MET A 481 4.21 -14.51 31.85
CA MET A 481 3.71 -14.81 30.52
C MET A 481 3.72 -16.33 30.31
N GLU A 482 2.55 -16.92 30.10
CA GLU A 482 2.34 -18.38 29.99
C GLU A 482 2.96 -19.22 31.14
N GLY A 483 3.09 -18.61 32.33
CA GLY A 483 3.67 -19.25 33.52
C GLY A 483 5.16 -19.01 33.73
N GLU A 484 5.87 -18.38 32.78
CA GLU A 484 7.28 -18.01 32.93
C GLU A 484 7.42 -16.51 33.26
N ALA A 485 8.42 -16.15 34.07
CA ALA A 485 8.65 -14.74 34.44
C ALA A 485 9.19 -13.93 33.24
N PRO A 486 8.73 -12.68 33.01
CA PRO A 486 9.04 -11.99 31.76
C PRO A 486 10.53 -11.71 31.54
N THR A 487 10.97 -11.88 30.31
CA THR A 487 12.34 -11.61 29.83
C THR A 487 12.43 -10.24 29.16
N CYS A 488 13.61 -9.89 28.66
CA CYS A 488 13.79 -8.81 27.69
C CYS A 488 14.02 -9.42 26.30
N ASN A 489 13.67 -8.70 25.23
CA ASN A 489 13.78 -9.23 23.88
C ASN A 489 15.26 -9.44 23.50
N PRO A 490 15.75 -10.68 23.30
CA PRO A 490 17.17 -10.98 23.04
C PRO A 490 17.67 -10.41 21.70
N ASP A 491 16.76 -10.02 20.82
CA ASP A 491 17.03 -9.52 19.48
C ASP A 491 16.98 -8.00 19.38
N ASP A 492 16.50 -7.30 20.42
CA ASP A 492 16.36 -5.84 20.45
C ASP A 492 17.65 -5.17 20.96
N ALA A 493 18.37 -4.49 20.06
CA ALA A 493 19.62 -3.80 20.40
C ALA A 493 19.47 -2.71 21.47
N ASN A 494 18.24 -2.22 21.71
CA ASN A 494 17.94 -1.17 22.68
C ASN A 494 17.42 -1.73 24.02
N ALA A 495 16.92 -2.98 24.04
CA ALA A 495 16.19 -3.53 25.18
C ALA A 495 16.36 -5.05 25.39
N HIS A 496 17.60 -5.55 25.37
CA HIS A 496 17.94 -6.98 25.56
C HIS A 496 18.46 -7.35 26.96
N CYS A 497 18.81 -6.39 27.80
CA CYS A 497 19.28 -6.65 29.17
C CYS A 497 18.21 -6.30 30.20
N CYS A 498 17.94 -7.20 31.14
CA CYS A 498 17.10 -6.94 32.31
C CYS A 498 17.95 -6.43 33.48
N SER A 499 17.64 -5.22 33.94
CA SER A 499 18.20 -4.63 35.16
C SER A 499 17.69 -5.35 36.43
N ASN A 500 18.42 -5.23 37.54
CA ASN A 500 17.99 -5.75 38.83
C ASN A 500 16.69 -5.10 39.38
N GLY A 501 16.31 -3.91 38.89
CA GLY A 501 15.00 -3.28 39.15
C GLY A 501 13.85 -3.83 38.28
N GLY A 502 14.11 -4.80 37.41
CA GLY A 502 13.12 -5.41 36.53
C GLY A 502 12.68 -4.52 35.37
N TYR A 503 13.62 -3.75 34.78
CA TYR A 503 13.41 -2.94 33.57
C TYR A 503 14.35 -3.39 32.45
N CYS A 504 13.87 -3.38 31.21
CA CYS A 504 14.66 -3.71 30.02
C CYS A 504 15.40 -2.49 29.45
N GLY A 505 16.65 -2.70 29.02
CA GLY A 505 17.47 -1.69 28.35
C GLY A 505 18.76 -2.28 27.76
N ASN A 506 19.73 -1.43 27.43
CA ASN A 506 21.04 -1.82 26.89
C ASN A 506 22.24 -1.10 27.54
N THR A 507 22.02 -0.27 28.58
CA THR A 507 23.10 0.45 29.26
C THR A 507 23.85 -0.45 30.24
N LYS A 508 25.02 -0.02 30.73
CA LYS A 508 25.77 -0.74 31.77
C LYS A 508 24.95 -1.03 33.03
N GLU A 509 24.02 -0.15 33.39
CA GLU A 509 23.11 -0.33 34.53
C GLU A 509 22.11 -1.47 34.31
N HIS A 510 21.81 -1.80 33.04
CA HIS A 510 20.92 -2.90 32.65
C HIS A 510 21.67 -4.20 32.37
N CYS A 511 22.93 -4.14 31.90
CA CYS A 511 23.69 -5.31 31.44
C CYS A 511 24.83 -5.77 32.38
N GLU A 512 25.40 -4.88 33.21
CA GLU A 512 26.63 -5.12 33.99
C GLU A 512 26.38 -5.10 35.52
N CYS A 513 25.13 -4.98 35.99
CA CYS A 513 24.82 -4.95 37.41
C CYS A 513 24.81 -6.35 38.07
N ILE A 514 24.91 -6.39 39.40
CA ILE A 514 24.72 -7.62 40.18
C ILE A 514 23.25 -8.05 40.06
N GLY A 515 23.02 -9.24 39.47
CA GLY A 515 21.70 -9.79 39.20
C GLY A 515 21.09 -9.39 37.85
N CYS A 516 21.79 -8.58 37.04
CA CYS A 516 21.38 -8.26 35.68
C CYS A 516 21.44 -9.50 34.76
N VAL A 517 20.55 -9.57 33.76
CA VAL A 517 20.51 -10.66 32.77
C VAL A 517 20.51 -10.10 31.35
N ASP A 518 21.62 -10.31 30.64
CA ASP A 518 21.73 -10.05 29.20
C ASP A 518 21.18 -11.25 28.40
N PHE A 519 19.97 -11.09 27.86
CA PHE A 519 19.31 -12.13 27.06
C PHE A 519 19.86 -12.23 25.63
N SER A 520 20.56 -11.22 25.11
CA SER A 520 21.22 -11.33 23.80
C SER A 520 22.31 -12.41 23.81
N LYS A 521 23.01 -12.53 24.95
CA LYS A 521 24.04 -13.55 25.24
C LYS A 521 23.48 -14.81 25.89
N GLN A 522 22.47 -14.69 26.76
CA GLN A 522 21.89 -15.81 27.54
C GLN A 522 20.46 -16.10 27.11
N ARG A 523 20.30 -16.52 25.85
CA ARG A 523 18.99 -16.70 25.18
C ARG A 523 18.08 -17.72 25.87
N ASP A 524 18.65 -18.84 26.31
CA ASP A 524 17.95 -19.90 27.04
C ASP A 524 17.76 -19.62 28.55
N PHE A 525 18.10 -18.42 29.04
CA PHE A 525 17.97 -18.10 30.47
C PHE A 525 16.50 -18.12 30.92
N LYS A 526 16.22 -18.88 31.99
CA LYS A 526 14.93 -18.85 32.69
C LYS A 526 15.14 -18.52 34.16
N TYR A 527 14.33 -17.60 34.68
CA TYR A 527 14.27 -17.36 36.11
C TYR A 527 13.78 -18.62 36.82
N LYS A 528 14.64 -19.26 37.62
CA LYS A 528 14.21 -20.28 38.59
C LYS A 528 13.06 -19.70 39.44
N PRO A 529 12.03 -20.50 39.79
CA PRO A 529 10.98 -20.08 40.72
C PRO A 529 11.55 -19.49 42.00
N LEU A 530 10.87 -18.50 42.58
CA LEU A 530 11.30 -17.90 43.84
C LEU A 530 10.97 -18.84 45.00
N GLU A 531 12.00 -19.52 45.50
CA GLU A 531 11.90 -20.44 46.64
C GLU A 531 12.78 -20.05 47.84
N TRP A 532 13.71 -19.09 47.71
CA TRP A 532 14.56 -18.60 48.79
C TRP A 532 14.87 -17.10 48.60
N TRP A 533 15.11 -16.37 49.69
CA TRP A 533 15.35 -14.93 49.64
C TRP A 533 16.66 -14.58 48.92
N THR A 534 16.57 -13.93 47.75
CA THR A 534 17.74 -13.36 47.07
C THR A 534 17.98 -11.91 47.46
N PHE A 535 19.22 -11.44 47.24
CA PHE A 535 19.60 -10.04 47.49
C PHE A 535 18.81 -9.03 46.63
N SER A 536 18.36 -9.47 45.44
CA SER A 536 17.50 -8.69 44.55
C SER A 536 16.08 -8.48 45.11
N GLU A 537 15.51 -9.45 45.83
CA GLU A 537 14.13 -9.33 46.35
C GLU A 537 14.08 -8.59 47.69
N ASN A 538 14.97 -8.92 48.64
CA ASN A 538 15.10 -8.16 49.90
C ASN A 538 16.45 -8.41 50.60
N PRO A 539 17.40 -7.45 50.55
CA PRO A 539 18.71 -7.55 51.22
C PRO A 539 18.66 -7.88 52.72
N ALA A 540 17.61 -7.48 53.44
CA ALA A 540 17.47 -7.73 54.88
C ALA A 540 16.94 -9.13 55.23
N ASN A 541 16.35 -9.84 54.24
CA ASN A 541 15.83 -11.20 54.41
C ASN A 541 16.75 -12.28 53.80
N VAL A 542 17.87 -11.92 53.17
CA VAL A 542 18.82 -12.88 52.58
C VAL A 542 19.27 -13.89 53.64
N GLY A 543 19.12 -15.18 53.33
CA GLY A 543 19.44 -16.27 54.25
C GLY A 543 18.41 -16.52 55.35
N ARG A 544 17.19 -15.96 55.27
CA ARG A 544 16.03 -16.37 56.08
C ARG A 544 15.32 -17.57 55.46
N CYS A 545 14.81 -18.49 56.29
CA CYS A 545 14.10 -19.70 55.86
C CYS A 545 13.07 -20.19 56.91
N GLY A 546 12.21 -21.14 56.53
CA GLY A 546 11.27 -21.81 57.43
C GLY A 546 10.00 -21.02 57.76
N TYR A 547 9.10 -21.62 58.54
CA TYR A 547 7.74 -21.09 58.80
C TYR A 547 7.72 -19.67 59.41
N ASP A 548 8.70 -19.33 60.25
CA ASP A 548 8.77 -18.04 60.97
C ASP A 548 9.46 -16.94 60.14
N ALA A 549 10.07 -17.26 59.01
CA ALA A 549 10.63 -16.27 58.12
C ALA A 549 9.52 -15.52 57.35
N PRO A 550 9.74 -14.22 57.02
CA PRO A 550 8.87 -13.49 56.12
C PRO A 550 8.61 -14.27 54.83
N ARG A 551 7.34 -14.35 54.42
CA ARG A 551 6.94 -15.01 53.16
C ARG A 551 7.54 -14.27 51.97
N LEU A 552 7.93 -15.04 50.97
CA LEU A 552 8.39 -14.55 49.67
C LEU A 552 7.28 -13.75 48.97
N SER A 553 7.61 -12.95 47.96
CA SER A 553 6.59 -12.22 47.17
C SER A 553 5.57 -13.14 46.48
N THR A 554 5.93 -14.42 46.27
CA THR A 554 5.06 -15.51 45.81
C THR A 554 4.12 -16.08 46.87
N GLY A 555 4.21 -15.63 48.13
CA GLY A 555 3.50 -16.22 49.28
C GLY A 555 4.09 -17.54 49.79
N LYS A 556 5.09 -18.12 49.10
CA LYS A 556 5.80 -19.33 49.54
C LYS A 556 6.58 -19.10 50.84
N ILE A 557 6.81 -20.20 51.56
CA ILE A 557 7.73 -20.27 52.70
C ILE A 557 9.16 -20.34 52.15
N PRO A 558 10.09 -19.48 52.57
CA PRO A 558 11.45 -19.51 52.07
C PRO A 558 12.20 -20.78 52.52
N LYS A 559 12.78 -21.46 51.54
CA LYS A 559 13.77 -22.54 51.67
C LYS A 559 15.17 -21.94 51.78
N CYS A 560 16.19 -22.81 51.79
CA CYS A 560 17.57 -22.43 51.51
C CYS A 560 17.98 -22.88 50.11
N ASP A 561 18.88 -22.14 49.47
CA ASP A 561 19.39 -22.45 48.13
C ASP A 561 20.22 -23.76 48.16
N PRO A 562 19.78 -24.84 47.49
CA PRO A 562 20.47 -26.12 47.52
C PRO A 562 21.81 -26.10 46.75
N ASP A 563 21.99 -25.18 45.80
CA ASP A 563 23.22 -25.04 45.03
C ASP A 563 24.28 -24.24 45.82
N SER A 564 23.86 -23.45 46.80
CA SER A 564 24.70 -22.58 47.64
C SER A 564 25.59 -23.32 48.65
N GLU A 565 26.49 -22.56 49.29
CA GLU A 565 27.18 -22.97 50.51
C GLU A 565 26.26 -22.96 51.74
N SER A 566 25.15 -22.21 51.73
CA SER A 566 24.21 -22.08 52.85
C SER A 566 22.91 -22.82 52.56
N PHE A 567 22.98 -24.13 52.43
CA PHE A 567 21.92 -25.00 51.89
C PHE A 567 21.02 -25.66 52.94
N CYS A 568 21.36 -25.57 54.23
CA CYS A 568 20.53 -26.12 55.31
C CYS A 568 19.79 -25.01 56.07
N CYS A 569 18.49 -25.19 56.31
CA CYS A 569 17.70 -24.30 57.15
C CYS A 569 17.75 -24.77 58.62
N SER A 570 18.23 -23.89 59.50
CA SER A 570 18.20 -24.09 60.95
C SER A 570 16.79 -23.92 61.54
N ASN A 571 16.53 -24.57 62.67
CA ASN A 571 15.31 -24.35 63.49
C ASN A 571 15.23 -22.94 64.13
N SER A 572 16.15 -22.02 63.79
CA SER A 572 16.06 -20.59 64.11
C SER A 572 15.72 -19.71 62.89
N GLY A 573 15.36 -20.33 61.76
CA GLY A 573 14.90 -19.64 60.55
C GLY A 573 16.02 -18.97 59.74
N TYR A 574 17.25 -19.51 59.82
CA TYR A 574 18.40 -19.04 59.04
C TYR A 574 19.07 -20.17 58.25
N CYS A 575 19.54 -19.84 57.05
CA CYS A 575 20.33 -20.71 56.18
C CYS A 575 21.81 -20.75 56.56
N GLY A 576 22.44 -21.91 56.43
CA GLY A 576 23.87 -22.10 56.66
C GLY A 576 24.35 -23.51 56.31
N LYS A 577 25.50 -23.90 56.88
CA LYS A 577 26.13 -25.22 56.72
C LYS A 577 26.73 -25.72 58.04
N GLY A 578 26.82 -27.04 58.19
CA GLY A 578 27.35 -27.70 59.40
C GLY A 578 26.27 -28.02 60.44
N GLU A 579 26.71 -28.61 61.55
CA GLU A 579 25.86 -29.27 62.56
C GLU A 579 24.69 -28.41 63.05
N GLN A 580 24.96 -27.14 63.37
CA GLN A 580 23.97 -26.17 63.86
C GLN A 580 22.86 -25.82 62.84
N TYR A 581 23.08 -26.10 61.56
CA TYR A 581 22.15 -25.77 60.47
C TYR A 581 21.55 -27.00 59.79
N CYS A 582 22.25 -28.13 59.76
CA CYS A 582 21.87 -29.33 59.01
C CYS A 582 21.36 -30.50 59.89
N THR A 583 21.74 -30.58 61.17
CA THR A 583 21.49 -31.77 62.01
C THR A 583 20.77 -31.47 63.33
N CYS A 584 20.22 -30.27 63.49
CA CYS A 584 19.33 -29.97 64.62
C CYS A 584 17.95 -30.63 64.45
N LEU A 585 17.22 -30.81 65.55
CA LEU A 585 15.82 -31.22 65.48
C LEU A 585 14.98 -30.11 64.80
N GLY A 586 14.34 -30.44 63.68
CA GLY A 586 13.61 -29.48 62.85
C GLY A 586 14.46 -28.77 61.77
N CYS A 587 15.77 -29.05 61.69
CA CYS A 587 16.60 -28.59 60.57
C CYS A 587 16.21 -29.29 59.25
N VAL A 588 16.35 -28.57 58.12
CA VAL A 588 16.08 -29.11 56.77
C VAL A 588 17.28 -28.91 55.87
N ASP A 589 17.89 -30.00 55.39
CA ASP A 589 18.91 -29.99 54.36
C ASP A 589 18.25 -30.06 52.97
N PHE A 590 18.21 -28.93 52.26
CA PHE A 590 17.64 -28.83 50.91
C PHE A 590 18.56 -29.39 49.81
N LYS A 591 19.85 -29.57 50.07
CA LYS A 591 20.80 -30.15 49.10
C LYS A 591 20.67 -31.68 49.07
N ALA A 592 20.42 -32.29 50.23
CA ALA A 592 20.03 -33.69 50.34
C ALA A 592 18.57 -33.95 49.94
N ASN A 593 17.67 -32.98 50.20
CA ASN A 593 16.22 -33.11 49.97
C ASN A 593 15.65 -31.97 49.09
N PRO A 594 16.06 -31.83 47.81
CA PRO A 594 15.65 -30.70 46.97
C PRO A 594 14.14 -30.66 46.65
N GLY A 595 13.44 -31.80 46.80
CA GLY A 595 11.98 -31.88 46.66
C GLY A 595 11.18 -31.57 47.94
N TYR A 596 11.83 -31.09 49.01
CA TYR A 596 11.14 -30.74 50.26
C TYR A 596 10.32 -29.45 50.12
N GLU A 597 9.10 -29.46 50.66
CA GLU A 597 8.18 -28.32 50.81
C GLU A 597 7.69 -28.27 52.26
N TYR A 598 7.33 -27.06 52.72
CA TYR A 598 6.80 -26.76 54.05
C TYR A 598 5.26 -26.66 54.08
#